data_AF-A0A383BQV7-F1
#
_entry.id   AF-A0A383BQV7-F1
#
_cell.length_a   1.000
_cell.length_b   1.000
_cell.length_c   1.000
_cell.angle_alpha   90.00
_cell.angle_beta   90.00
_cell.angle_gamma   90.00
#
_symmetry.space_group_name_H-M   'P 1'
#
loop_
_entity.id
_entity.type
_entity.pdbx_description
1 polymer ?
#
loop_
_entity_poly.entity_id
_entity_poly.type
_entity_poly.pdbx_seq_one_letter_code
_entity_poly.pdbx_strand_id
1 'polypeptide(L)' 'VLAAHAIDAALGSMAQEVHIVTGHERDRLAAALGNRPVNFIHNENYRMGIGSSIHCAINTLPSDVDVVILCL' A
#
# COMPACT_ATOMS: atom_id res chain seq x y z
N VAL A 1 -3.89 -14.61 1.43
CA VAL A 1 -2.48 -14.28 1.77
C VAL A 1 -2.46 -13.45 3.04
N LEU A 2 -1.42 -13.51 3.89
CA LEU A 2 -1.37 -12.78 5.17
C LEU A 2 -1.64 -11.27 4.99
N ALA A 3 -1.09 -10.68 3.92
CA ALA A 3 -1.32 -9.29 3.55
C ALA A 3 -2.81 -8.93 3.39
N ALA A 4 -3.66 -9.85 2.93
CA ALA A 4 -5.09 -9.58 2.76
C ALA A 4 -5.78 -9.28 4.10
N HIS A 5 -5.37 -9.93 5.19
CA HIS A 5 -5.93 -9.66 6.52
C HIS A 5 -5.57 -8.26 7.02
N ALA A 6 -4.32 -7.83 6.85
CA ALA A 6 -3.89 -6.48 7.21
C ALA A 6 -4.63 -5.42 6.38
N ILE A 7 -4.83 -5.70 5.09
CA ILE A 7 -5.55 -4.82 4.17
C ILE A 7 -7.03 -4.73 4.53
N ASP A 8 -7.67 -5.85 4.86
CA ASP A 8 -9.06 -5.87 5.32
C ASP A 8 -9.22 -5.09 6.64
N ALA A 9 -8.25 -5.20 7.56
CA ALA A 9 -8.25 -4.42 8.78
C ALA A 9 -8.07 -2.91 8.54
N ALA A 10 -7.18 -2.52 7.61
CA ALA A 10 -6.99 -1.13 7.22
C ALA A 10 -8.25 -0.55 6.56
N LEU A 11 -8.89 -1.31 5.68
CA LEU A 11 -10.17 -0.95 5.05
C LEU A 11 -11.34 -0.85 6.03
N GLY A 12 -11.30 -1.62 7.13
CA GLY A 12 -12.28 -1.53 8.22
C GLY A 12 -12.02 -0.41 9.23
N SER A 13 -10.96 0.40 9.02
CA SER A 13 -10.60 1.49 9.93
C SER A 13 -11.29 2.81 9.57
N MET A 14 -10.92 3.90 10.27
CA MET A 14 -11.37 5.27 9.93
C MET A 14 -10.47 5.96 8.90
N ALA A 15 -9.53 5.25 8.27
CA ALA A 15 -8.71 5.81 7.20
C ALA A 15 -9.58 6.19 5.99
N GLN A 16 -9.31 7.36 5.40
CA GLN A 16 -10.06 7.85 4.24
C GLN A 16 -9.70 7.06 2.97
N GLU A 17 -8.43 6.71 2.82
CA GLU A 17 -7.91 5.93 1.69
C GLU A 17 -6.90 4.89 2.18
N VAL A 18 -6.85 3.74 1.48
CA VAL A 18 -5.88 2.67 1.75
C VAL A 18 -4.99 2.48 0.53
N HIS A 19 -3.69 2.75 0.71
CA HIS A 19 -2.67 2.65 -0.34
C HIS A 19 -1.77 1.43 -0.10
N ILE A 20 -1.64 0.56 -1.09
CA ILE A 20 -0.81 -0.65 -1.06
C ILE A 20 0.43 -0.44 -1.89
N VAL A 21 1.57 -0.32 -1.22
CA VAL A 21 2.87 -0.21 -1.86
C VAL A 21 3.39 -1.60 -2.18
N THR A 22 3.58 -1.88 -3.46
CA THR A 22 4.05 -3.19 -3.95
C THR A 22 5.36 -3.04 -4.70
N GLY A 23 6.28 -3.95 -4.45
CA GLY A 23 7.46 -4.13 -5.28
C GLY A 23 7.38 -5.48 -5.98
N HIS A 24 8.03 -6.48 -5.37
CA HIS A 24 8.00 -7.85 -5.85
C HIS A 24 6.57 -8.44 -5.88
N GLU A 25 6.26 -9.20 -6.94
CA GLU A 25 4.98 -9.93 -7.12
C GLU A 25 3.70 -9.08 -7.00
N ARG A 26 3.74 -7.81 -7.44
CA ARG A 26 2.56 -6.92 -7.51
C ARG A 26 1.31 -7.62 -8.05
N ASP A 27 1.41 -8.26 -9.20
CA ASP A 27 0.25 -8.84 -9.90
C ASP A 27 -0.38 -9.99 -9.10
N ARG A 28 0.45 -10.78 -8.42
CA ARG A 28 -0.02 -11.87 -7.56
C ARG A 28 -0.81 -11.33 -6.37
N LEU A 29 -0.33 -10.25 -5.75
CA LEU A 29 -1.06 -9.61 -4.65
C LEU A 29 -2.36 -8.97 -5.15
N ALA A 30 -2.32 -8.26 -6.28
CA ALA A 30 -3.51 -7.64 -6.87
C ALA A 30 -4.59 -8.69 -7.19
N ALA A 31 -4.20 -9.83 -7.78
CA ALA A 31 -5.12 -10.95 -8.03
C ALA A 31 -5.73 -11.52 -6.74
N ALA A 32 -4.94 -11.65 -5.67
CA ALA A 32 -5.44 -12.10 -4.37
C ALA A 32 -6.35 -11.08 -3.67
N LEU A 33 -6.22 -9.80 -4.00
CA LEU A 33 -7.02 -8.73 -3.40
C LEU A 33 -8.36 -8.50 -4.10
N GLY A 34 -8.47 -8.86 -5.39
CA GLY A 34 -9.69 -8.71 -6.17
C GLY A 34 -10.10 -7.23 -6.29
N ASN A 35 -11.40 -6.95 -6.12
CA ASN A 35 -11.98 -5.61 -6.32
C ASN A 35 -12.06 -4.78 -5.03
N ARG A 36 -11.18 -5.03 -4.04
CA ARG A 36 -11.14 -4.21 -2.83
C ARG A 36 -10.81 -2.75 -3.19
N PRO A 37 -11.41 -1.75 -2.52
CA PRO A 37 -11.21 -0.34 -2.83
C PRO A 37 -9.87 0.14 -2.26
N VAL A 38 -8.77 -0.31 -2.86
CA VAL A 38 -7.40 0.06 -2.50
C VAL A 38 -6.69 0.72 -3.68
N ASN A 39 -5.79 1.63 -3.36
CA ASN A 39 -4.93 2.30 -4.34
C ASN A 39 -3.58 1.58 -4.41
N PHE A 40 -3.12 1.21 -5.60
CA PHE A 40 -1.82 0.56 -5.74
C PHE A 40 -0.72 1.55 -6.11
N ILE A 41 0.38 1.48 -5.38
CA ILE A 41 1.62 2.18 -5.68
C ILE A 41 2.68 1.13 -6.00
N HIS A 42 3.42 1.29 -7.09
CA HIS A 42 4.48 0.37 -7.47
C HIS A 42 5.87 0.96 -7.20
N ASN A 43 6.63 0.33 -6.31
CA ASN A 43 8.03 0.67 -6.07
C ASN A 43 8.95 -0.28 -6.85
N GLU A 44 9.46 0.17 -7.99
CA GLU A 44 10.44 -0.56 -8.79
C GLU A 44 11.75 -0.82 -8.03
N ASN A 45 12.09 0.09 -7.09
CA ASN A 45 13.33 0.06 -6.33
C ASN A 45 13.22 -0.72 -5.01
N TYR A 46 12.21 -1.59 -4.85
CA TYR A 46 11.95 -2.32 -3.59
C TYR A 46 13.16 -3.09 -3.03
N ARG A 47 14.11 -3.47 -3.89
CA ARG A 47 15.36 -4.14 -3.50
C ARG A 47 16.29 -3.26 -2.65
N MET A 48 16.09 -1.95 -2.64
CA MET A 48 16.77 -1.01 -1.73
C MET A 48 16.21 -1.04 -0.30
N GLY A 49 15.21 -1.88 -0.02
CA GLY A 49 14.60 -2.04 1.30
C GLY A 49 13.41 -1.11 1.55
N ILE A 50 12.82 -1.22 2.75
CA ILE A 50 11.54 -0.59 3.10
C ILE A 50 11.54 0.94 2.97
N GLY A 51 12.69 1.59 3.21
CA GLY A 51 12.82 3.04 3.06
C GLY A 51 12.47 3.53 1.66
N SER A 52 12.85 2.76 0.62
CA SER A 52 12.49 3.08 -0.76
C SER A 52 10.98 3.00 -1.01
N SER A 53 10.30 2.05 -0.36
CA SER A 53 8.84 1.88 -0.49
C SER A 53 8.09 3.01 0.21
N ILE A 54 8.53 3.41 1.39
CA ILE A 54 7.95 4.56 2.11
C ILE A 54 8.15 5.83 1.29
N HIS A 55 9.37 6.08 0.79
CA HIS A 55 9.66 7.24 -0.05
C HIS A 55 8.81 7.27 -1.33
N CYS A 56 8.65 6.13 -2.00
CA CYS A 56 7.78 5.98 -3.16
C CYS A 56 6.33 6.33 -2.83
N ALA A 57 5.81 5.86 -1.69
CA ALA A 57 4.46 6.18 -1.24
C ALA A 57 4.26 7.67 -0.99
N ILE A 58 5.10 8.28 -0.14
CA ILE A 58 4.99 9.68 0.26
C ILE A 58 5.05 10.63 -0.94
N ASN A 59 5.89 10.35 -1.93
CA ASN A 59 5.98 11.17 -3.14
C ASN A 59 4.83 10.96 -4.14
N THR A 60 4.03 9.91 -3.97
CA THR A 60 2.86 9.62 -4.81
C THR A 60 1.57 10.17 -4.20
N LEU A 61 1.52 10.30 -2.87
CA LEU A 61 0.33 10.78 -2.17
C LEU A 61 0.06 12.26 -2.50
N PRO A 62 -1.23 12.65 -2.55
CA PRO A 62 -1.63 14.05 -2.68
C PRO A 62 -1.03 14.93 -1.57
N SER A 63 -0.79 16.21 -1.90
CA SER A 63 -0.20 17.17 -0.96
C SER A 63 -1.12 17.59 0.20
N ASP A 64 -2.41 17.28 0.11
CA ASP A 64 -3.41 17.53 1.15
C ASP A 64 -3.57 16.38 2.15
N VAL A 65 -2.73 15.34 2.06
CA VAL A 65 -2.67 14.27 3.07
C VAL A 65 -1.91 14.77 4.30
N ASP A 66 -2.62 14.99 5.40
CA ASP A 66 -2.03 15.45 6.66
C ASP A 66 -1.31 14.34 7.44
N VAL A 67 -1.82 13.10 7.38
CA VAL A 67 -1.37 11.99 8.22
C VAL A 67 -1.37 10.68 7.44
N VAL A 68 -0.32 9.88 7.63
CA VAL A 68 -0.21 8.50 7.12
C VAL A 68 0.01 7.55 8.30
N ILE A 69 -0.72 6.44 8.30
CA ILE A 69 -0.50 5.31 9.22
C ILE A 69 0.17 4.19 8.43
N LEU A 70 1.30 3.68 8.93
CA LEU A 70 2.03 2.58 8.33
C LEU A 70 1.59 1.24 8.93
N CYS A 71 1.15 0.30 8.08
CA CYS A 71 0.83 -1.08 8.44
C CYS A 71 1.96 -2.02 7.98
N LEU A 72 2.39 -2.96 8.83
CA LEU A 72 3.44 -3.95 8.56
C LEU A 72 2.88 -5.37 8.56
#